data_AF-A0A660TLQ0-F1
#
_entry.id   AF-A0A660TLQ0-F1
#
_cell.length_a   1.000
_cell.length_b   1.000
_cell.length_c   1.000
_cell.angle_alpha   90.00
_cell.angle_beta   90.00
_cell.angle_gamma   90.00
#
_symmetry.space_group_name_H-M   'P 1'
#
loop_
_entity.id
_entity.type
_entity.pdbx_description
1 polymer ?
#
loop_
_entity_poly.entity_id
_entity_poly.type
_entity_poly.pdbx_seq_one_letter_code
_entity_poly.pdbx_strand_id
1 'polypeptide(L)' 'MIVPCRNEEAFIGEGLNSLIAQNYSKDSLEVLLADGMSKDNAQNILQSSTEK' A
#
# COMPACT_ATOMS: atom_id res chain seq x y z
N MET A 1 -1.22 2.50 -10.66
CA MET A 1 -2.15 1.55 -10.04
C MET A 1 -2.86 2.25 -8.90
N ILE A 2 -4.19 2.15 -8.82
CA ILE A 2 -4.95 2.70 -7.69
C ILE A 2 -5.41 1.54 -6.83
N VAL A 3 -5.16 1.61 -5.52
CA VAL A 3 -5.55 0.58 -4.56
C VAL A 3 -6.47 1.24 -3.52
N PRO A 4 -7.79 1.02 -3.61
CA PRO A 4 -8.70 1.44 -2.55
C PRO A 4 -8.47 0.54 -1.33
N CYS A 5 -8.26 1.14 -0.16
CA CYS A 5 -8.01 0.41 1.08
C CYS A 5 -9.08 0.79 2.10
N ARG A 6 -9.63 -0.20 2.82
CA ARG A 6 -10.53 0.05 3.96
C ARG A 6 -10.44 -1.07 4.98
N ASN A 7 -9.99 -0.73 6.19
CA ASN A 7 -9.80 -1.67 7.29
C ASN A 7 -8.98 -2.92 6.89
N GLU A 8 -7.87 -2.70 6.18
CA GLU A 8 -7.04 -3.77 5.62
C GLU A 8 -5.76 -4.06 6.44
N GLU A 9 -5.70 -3.70 7.73
CA GLU A 9 -4.47 -3.87 8.53
C GLU A 9 -3.86 -5.28 8.50
N ALA A 10 -4.69 -6.31 8.37
CA ALA A 10 -4.27 -7.71 8.34
C ALA A 10 -3.61 -8.13 7.02
N PHE A 11 -3.84 -7.40 5.92
CA PHE A 11 -3.45 -7.85 4.57
C PHE A 11 -2.64 -6.81 3.78
N ILE A 12 -2.80 -5.52 4.08
CA ILE A 12 -2.21 -4.44 3.29
C ILE A 12 -0.68 -4.52 3.24
N GLY A 13 -0.04 -4.99 4.31
CA GLY A 13 1.43 -5.18 4.36
C GLY A 13 1.93 -6.23 3.36
N GLU A 14 1.30 -7.41 3.32
CA GLU A 14 1.67 -8.46 2.35
C GLU A 14 1.34 -8.06 0.91
N GLY A 15 0.23 -7.35 0.72
CA GLY A 15 -0.15 -6.77 -0.57
C GLY A 15 0.91 -5.81 -1.10
N LEU A 16 1.37 -4.87 -0.26
CA LEU A 16 2.45 -3.94 -0.60
C LEU A 16 3.76 -4.66 -0.92
N ASN A 17 4.17 -5.64 -0.10
CA ASN A 17 5.38 -6.42 -0.35
C ASN A 17 5.32 -7.12 -1.72
N SER A 18 4.15 -7.63 -2.10
CA SER A 18 3.94 -8.25 -3.40
C SER A 18 4.03 -7.25 -4.56
N LEU A 19 3.56 -6.00 -4.36
CA LEU A 19 3.71 -4.93 -5.36
C LEU A 19 5.17 -4.50 -5.52
N ILE A 20 5.92 -4.39 -4.43
CA ILE A 20 7.33 -4.02 -4.44
C ILE A 20 8.20 -5.12 -5.08
N ALA A 21 7.82 -6.39 -4.89
CA ALA A 21 8.53 -7.55 -5.41
C ALA A 21 8.29 -7.82 -6.92
N GLN A 22 7.50 -6.98 -7.61
CA GLN A 22 7.28 -7.15 -9.04
C GLN A 22 8.54 -6.83 -9.85
N ASN A 23 8.77 -7.58 -10.94
CA ASN A 23 9.87 -7.35 -11.88
C ASN A 23 9.62 -6.16 -12.85
N TYR A 24 8.64 -5.32 -12.55
CA TYR A 24 8.35 -4.11 -13.31
C TYR A 24 9.23 -2.96 -12.82
N SER A 25 9.65 -2.08 -13.73
CA SER A 25 10.51 -0.94 -13.35
C SER A 25 9.78 -0.03 -12.37
N LYS A 26 10.38 0.19 -11.19
CA LYS A 26 9.85 1.08 -10.15
C LYS A 26 9.69 2.52 -10.65
N ASP A 27 10.57 2.97 -11.53
CA ASP A 27 10.52 4.32 -12.11
C ASP A 27 9.36 4.50 -13.11
N SER A 28 8.73 3.40 -13.54
CA SER A 28 7.62 3.40 -14.48
C SER A 28 6.27 3.09 -13.83
N LEU A 29 6.24 2.87 -12.51
CA LEU A 29 5.04 2.46 -11.77
C LEU A 29 4.72 3.43 -10.64
N GLU A 30 3.62 4.17 -10.80
CA GLU A 30 3.01 4.93 -9.71
C GLU A 30 1.92 4.09 -9.05
N VAL A 31 1.95 4.00 -7.71
CA VAL A 31 0.91 3.34 -6.90
C VAL A 31 0.26 4.38 -5.99
N LEU A 32 -1.06 4.55 -6.14
CA LEU A 32 -1.85 5.46 -5.31
C LEU A 32 -2.74 4.64 -4.38
N LEU A 33 -2.53 4.79 -3.08
CA LEU A 33 -3.34 4.17 -2.03
C LEU A 33 -4.43 5.15 -1.61
N ALA A 34 -5.70 4.74 -1.75
CA ALA A 34 -6.85 5.56 -1.37
C ALA A 34 -7.56 4.96 -0.16
N ASP A 35 -7.27 5.48 1.04
CA ASP A 35 -7.88 5.02 2.28
C ASP A 35 -9.30 5.56 2.47
N GLY A 36 -10.26 4.66 2.66
CA GLY A 36 -11.69 4.96 2.82
C GLY A 36 -12.11 5.33 4.26
N MET A 37 -11.30 6.10 4.98
CA MET A 37 -11.47 6.41 6.41
C MET A 37 -11.45 5.14 7.28
N SER A 38 -10.37 4.37 7.16
CA SER A 38 -10.19 3.19 7.99
C SER A 38 -10.13 3.54 9.48
N LYS A 39 -10.63 2.64 10.33
CA LYS A 39 -10.62 2.79 11.79
C LYS A 39 -9.57 1.91 12.49
N ASP A 40 -8.81 1.18 11.69
CA ASP A 40 -7.79 0.24 12.11
C ASP A 40 -6.38 0.83 11.89
N ASN A 41 -5.35 0.00 12.03
CA ASN A 41 -3.97 0.46 11.92
C ASN A 41 -3.45 0.55 10.46
N ALA A 42 -4.32 0.40 9.45
CA ALA A 42 -3.88 0.31 8.05
C ALA A 42 -3.05 1.53 7.61
N GLN A 43 -3.47 2.76 7.95
CA GLN A 43 -2.70 3.96 7.59
C GLN A 43 -1.28 3.99 8.17
N ASN A 44 -1.09 3.52 9.40
CA ASN A 44 0.23 3.48 10.03
C ASN A 44 1.16 2.46 9.35
N ILE A 45 0.60 1.32 8.91
CA ILE A 45 1.32 0.29 8.14
C ILE A 45 1.73 0.83 6.76
N LEU A 46 0.85 1.62 6.13
CA LEU A 46 1.15 2.27 4.84
C LEU A 46 2.27 3.31 4.99
N GLN A 47 2.21 4.16 6.03
CA GLN A 47 3.21 5.19 6.27
C GLN A 47 4.60 4.62 6.60
N SER A 48 4.68 3.52 7.34
CA SER A 48 5.97 2.87 7.63
C SER A 48 6.63 2.25 6.39
N SER A 49 5.86 1.98 5.34
CA SER A 49 6.32 1.38 4.08
C SER A 49 6.67 2.42 3.01
N THR A 50 6.49 3.72 3.29
CA THR A 50 6.78 4.80 2.33
C THR A 50 8.24 5.26 2.49
N GLU A 51 9.07 5.04 1.48
CA GLU A 51 10.38 5.71 1.38
C GLU A 51 10.16 7.17 0.94
N LYS A 52 10.88 8.11 1.57
CA LYS A 52 10.78 9.56 1.32
C LYS A 52 11.21 9.96 -0.08
#